data_AF-A0A4U9V7I5-F1
#
_entry.id   AF-A0A4U9V7I5-F1
#
_cell.length_a   1.000
_cell.length_b   1.000
_cell.length_c   1.000
_cell.angle_alpha   90.00
_cell.angle_beta   90.00
_cell.angle_gamma   90.00
#
_symmetry.space_group_name_H-M   'P 1'
#
loop_
_entity.id
_entity.type
_entity.pdbx_description
1 polymer ?
#
loop_
_entity_poly.entity_id
_entity_poly.type
_entity_poly.pdbx_seq_one_letter_code
_entity_poly.pdbx_strand_id
1 'polypeptide(L)'
;MKSKTLAIEALSQVGAITGAVELVRQLPPQCWAIVTSGAKKVSMQSMISAGIPRPHMMITSEDIVHGKPHPEPYLMAAAGFGLPVQKCVIF
;
A
#
# COMPACT_ATOMS: atom_id res chain seq x y z
N MET A 1 -12.80 -6.78 17.60
CA MET A 1 -12.68 -8.01 16.81
C MET A 1 -13.72 -8.11 15.68
N LYS A 2 -15.03 -7.98 15.94
CA LYS A 2 -16.09 -8.02 14.89
C LYS A 2 -15.93 -7.00 13.75
N SER A 3 -15.54 -5.76 14.04
CA SER A 3 -15.41 -4.69 13.03
C SER A 3 -14.32 -4.96 11.97
N LYS A 4 -13.18 -5.55 12.33
CA LYS A 4 -12.13 -5.90 11.35
C LYS A 4 -12.57 -7.03 10.41
N THR A 5 -13.39 -7.97 10.88
CA THR A 5 -13.93 -9.06 10.04
C THR A 5 -14.87 -8.52 8.96
N LEU A 6 -15.82 -7.66 9.34
CA LEU A 6 -16.74 -7.02 8.39
C LEU A 6 -16.01 -6.19 7.33
N ALA A 7 -14.94 -5.49 7.71
CA ALA A 7 -14.11 -4.73 6.78
C ALA A 7 -13.38 -5.64 5.77
N ILE A 8 -12.85 -6.79 6.22
CA ILE A 8 -12.18 -7.77 5.34
C ILE A 8 -13.18 -8.39 4.35
N GLU A 9 -14.38 -8.73 4.80
CA GLU A 9 -15.45 -9.25 3.94
C GLU A 9 -15.87 -8.24 2.88
N ALA A 10 -16.08 -6.97 3.24
CA ALA A 10 -16.42 -5.92 2.28
C ALA A 10 -15.30 -5.71 1.23
N LEU A 11 -14.03 -5.79 1.64
CA LEU A 11 -12.89 -5.64 0.73
C LEU A 11 -12.66 -6.86 -0.17
N SER A 12 -13.32 -7.99 0.11
CA SER A 12 -13.21 -9.19 -0.73
C SER A 12 -13.74 -8.98 -2.16
N GLN A 13 -14.56 -7.94 -2.36
CA GLN A 13 -15.22 -7.61 -3.64
C GLN A 13 -14.65 -6.35 -4.30
N VAL A 14 -13.51 -5.83 -3.84
CA VAL A 14 -12.91 -4.61 -4.40
C VAL A 14 -12.10 -4.94 -5.66
N GLY A 15 -12.39 -4.24 -6.75
CA GLY A 15 -11.60 -4.26 -7.98
C GLY A 15 -10.54 -3.17 -8.02
N ALA A 16 -9.48 -3.39 -8.81
CA ALA A 16 -8.48 -2.35 -9.05
C ALA A 16 -9.03 -1.24 -9.96
N ILE A 17 -8.49 -0.03 -9.78
CA ILE A 17 -8.65 1.05 -10.76
C ILE A 17 -8.10 0.59 -12.11
N THR A 18 -8.79 0.92 -13.20
CA THR A 18 -8.39 0.57 -14.57
C THR A 18 -6.93 0.95 -14.82
N GLY A 19 -6.14 -0.03 -15.29
CA GLY A 19 -4.72 0.15 -15.59
C GLY A 19 -3.76 0.00 -14.40
N ALA A 20 -4.24 0.03 -13.14
CA ALA A 20 -3.35 -0.03 -11.97
C ALA A 20 -2.57 -1.36 -11.87
N VAL A 21 -3.24 -2.50 -12.10
CA VAL A 21 -2.59 -3.81 -12.06
C VAL A 21 -1.57 -3.96 -13.19
N GLU A 22 -1.90 -3.48 -14.39
CA GLU A 22 -1.00 -3.52 -15.55
C GLU A 22 0.26 -2.69 -15.30
N LEU A 23 0.10 -1.46 -14.82
CA LEU A 23 1.21 -0.58 -14.47
C LEU A 23 2.14 -1.24 -13.45
N VAL A 24 1.57 -1.74 -12.34
CA VAL A 24 2.38 -2.33 -11.25
C VAL A 24 3.12 -3.60 -11.71
N ARG A 25 2.55 -4.39 -12.63
CA ARG A 25 3.23 -5.57 -13.19
C ARG A 25 4.42 -5.22 -14.08
N GLN A 26 4.45 -4.04 -14.67
CA GLN A 26 5.57 -3.56 -15.47
C GLN A 26 6.70 -2.98 -14.61
N LEU A 27 6.44 -2.68 -13.33
CA LEU A 27 7.45 -2.18 -12.41
C LEU A 27 8.27 -3.32 -11.79
N PRO A 28 9.60 -3.19 -11.64
CA PRO A 28 10.38 -4.12 -10.85
C PRO A 28 9.86 -4.17 -9.40
N PRO A 29 9.67 -5.36 -8.79
CA PRO A 29 9.12 -5.49 -7.43
C PRO A 29 9.85 -4.66 -6.36
N GLN A 30 11.15 -4.44 -6.56
CA GLN A 30 12.03 -3.66 -5.69
C GLN A 30 11.94 -2.13 -5.90
N CYS A 31 11.10 -1.66 -6.81
CA CYS A 31 11.01 -0.24 -7.18
C CYS A 31 9.70 0.43 -6.78
N TRP A 32 8.83 -0.27 -6.03
CA TRP A 32 7.56 0.29 -5.60
C TRP A 32 7.09 -0.29 -4.25
N ALA A 33 6.28 0.49 -3.54
CA ALA A 33 5.65 0.13 -2.28
C ALA A 33 4.22 0.63 -2.21
N ILE A 34 3.46 0.10 -1.25
CA ILE A 34 2.18 0.66 -0.85
C ILE A 34 2.33 1.48 0.42
N VAL A 35 1.75 2.68 0.43
CA VAL A 35 1.67 3.54 1.60
C VAL A 35 0.20 3.86 1.87
N THR A 36 -0.36 3.32 2.94
CA THR A 36 -1.81 3.39 3.25
C THR A 36 -2.08 3.72 4.72
N SER A 37 -3.18 4.43 4.99
CA SER A 37 -3.68 4.64 6.35
C SER A 37 -4.49 3.44 6.87
N GLY A 38 -4.72 2.42 6.03
CA GLY A 38 -5.41 1.20 6.43
C GLY A 38 -4.54 0.26 7.29
N ALA A 39 -5.19 -0.55 8.11
CA ALA A 39 -4.53 -1.60 8.88
C ALA A 39 -4.02 -2.72 7.97
N LYS A 40 -2.87 -3.31 8.29
CA LYS A 40 -2.14 -4.24 7.40
C LYS A 40 -2.98 -5.39 6.85
N LYS A 41 -3.70 -6.10 7.72
CA LYS A 41 -4.53 -7.25 7.32
C LYS A 41 -5.65 -6.86 6.36
N VAL A 42 -6.28 -5.72 6.60
CA VAL A 42 -7.41 -5.19 5.83
C VAL A 42 -6.94 -4.74 4.45
N SER A 43 -5.87 -3.95 4.41
CA SER A 43 -5.29 -3.45 3.17
C SER A 43 -4.70 -4.55 2.29
N MET A 44 -4.03 -5.55 2.89
CA MET A 44 -3.52 -6.70 2.14
C MET A 44 -4.65 -7.50 1.50
N GLN A 45 -5.77 -7.71 2.20
CA GLN A 45 -6.93 -8.38 1.62
C GLN A 45 -7.48 -7.61 0.41
N SER A 46 -7.63 -6.29 0.53
CA SER A 46 -8.08 -5.44 -0.57
C SER A 46 -7.17 -5.55 -1.80
N MET A 47 -5.85 -5.59 -1.61
CA MET A 47 -4.90 -5.74 -2.71
C MET A 47 -5.03 -7.09 -3.42
N ILE A 48 -5.14 -8.17 -2.63
CA ILE A 48 -5.30 -9.53 -3.15
C ILE A 48 -6.59 -9.63 -3.97
N SER A 49 -7.70 -9.12 -3.43
CA SER A 49 -8.98 -9.10 -4.12
C SER A 49 -8.96 -8.27 -5.40
N ALA A 50 -8.21 -7.16 -5.41
CA ALA A 50 -8.00 -6.32 -6.59
C ALA A 50 -7.02 -6.92 -7.61
N GLY A 51 -6.37 -8.05 -7.33
CA GLY A 51 -5.39 -8.69 -8.21
C GLY A 51 -4.04 -7.97 -8.30
N ILE A 52 -3.76 -7.05 -7.36
CA ILE A 52 -2.49 -6.33 -7.29
C ILE A 52 -1.43 -7.28 -6.73
N PRO A 53 -0.27 -7.46 -7.40
CA PRO A 53 0.79 -8.33 -6.88
C PRO A 53 1.29 -7.83 -5.52
N ARG A 54 1.84 -8.74 -4.71
CA ARG A 54 2.36 -8.39 -3.39
C ARG A 54 3.57 -7.44 -3.53
N PRO A 55 3.58 -6.28 -2.85
CA PRO A 55 4.71 -5.37 -2.89
C PRO A 55 5.87 -5.91 -2.05
N HIS A 56 7.09 -5.48 -2.38
CA HIS A 56 8.25 -5.72 -1.52
C HIS A 56 8.07 -5.05 -0.15
N MET A 57 7.48 -3.86 -0.13
CA MET A 57 7.27 -3.06 1.08
C MET A 57 5.86 -2.48 1.14
N MET A 58 5.32 -2.44 2.34
CA MET A 58 4.03 -1.83 2.63
C MET A 58 4.12 -1.07 3.95
N ILE A 59 3.85 0.23 3.91
CA ILE A 59 3.70 1.09 5.08
C ILE A 59 2.21 1.26 5.36
N THR A 60 1.81 0.92 6.57
CA THR A 60 0.42 0.90 7.04
C THR A 60 0.25 1.85 8.22
N SER A 61 -0.98 2.04 8.71
CA SER A 61 -1.20 2.82 9.94
C SER A 61 -0.59 2.20 11.20
N GLU A 62 -0.19 0.92 11.13
CA GLU A 62 0.46 0.22 12.25
C GLU A 62 1.98 0.48 12.28
N ASP A 63 2.56 1.03 11.20
CA ASP A 63 4.02 1.21 11.06
C ASP A 63 4.49 2.64 11.38
N ILE A 64 3.57 3.59 11.57
CA ILE A 64 3.84 5.03 11.64
C ILE A 64 3.14 5.69 12.82
N VAL A 65 3.75 6.78 13.32
CA VAL A 65 3.20 7.63 14.38
C VAL A 65 2.29 8.70 13.78
N HIS A 66 2.73 9.38 12.71
CA HIS A 66 1.96 10.45 12.07
C HIS A 66 1.49 10.04 10.68
N GLY A 67 0.17 9.84 10.55
CA GLY A 67 -0.50 9.54 9.28
C GLY A 67 -0.49 10.69 8.28
N LYS A 68 -0.78 10.37 7.01
CA LYS A 68 -1.04 11.36 5.96
C LYS A 68 -2.07 12.40 6.47
N PRO A 69 -1.89 13.72 6.23
CA PRO A 69 -0.97 14.33 5.27
C PRO A 69 0.47 14.55 5.76
N HIS A 70 0.82 14.10 6.97
CA HIS A 70 2.21 14.16 7.44
C HIS A 70 3.14 13.36 6.48
N PRO A 71 4.38 13.81 6.22
CA PRO A 71 5.26 13.17 5.25
C PRO A 71 5.90 11.86 5.72
N GLU A 72 5.89 11.58 7.03
CA GLU A 72 6.49 10.38 7.66
C GLU A 72 6.29 9.07 6.88
N PRO A 73 5.06 8.66 6.52
CA PRO A 73 4.85 7.39 5.82
C PRO A 73 5.54 7.32 4.44
N TYR A 74 5.71 8.44 3.75
CA TYR A 74 6.41 8.49 2.46
C TYR A 74 7.93 8.51 2.64
N LEU A 75 8.42 9.26 3.63
CA LEU A 75 9.84 9.29 3.99
C LEU A 75 10.33 7.91 4.42
N MET A 76 9.52 7.20 5.21
CA MET A 76 9.80 5.84 5.65
C MET A 76 9.90 4.87 4.46
N ALA A 77 8.95 4.92 3.52
CA ALA A 77 8.99 4.07 2.33
C ALA A 77 10.23 4.36 1.46
N ALA A 78 10.54 5.64 1.21
CA ALA A 78 11.70 6.03 0.41
C ALA A 78 13.02 5.58 1.07
N ALA A 79 13.16 5.80 2.38
CA ALA A 79 14.31 5.33 3.15
C ALA A 79 14.44 3.80 3.11
N GLY A 80 13.33 3.08 3.11
CA GLY A 80 13.27 1.62 2.98
C GLY A 80 13.87 1.08 1.66
N PHE A 81 13.87 1.88 0.58
CA PHE A 81 14.53 1.56 -0.68
C PHE A 81 15.94 2.18 -0.82
N GLY A 82 16.42 2.89 0.21
CA GLY A 82 17.68 3.64 0.13
C GLY A 82 17.64 4.79 -0.88
N LEU A 83 16.44 5.32 -1.18
CA LEU A 83 16.25 6.41 -2.14
C LEU A 83 15.87 7.71 -1.43
N PRO A 84 16.37 8.88 -1.89
CA PRO A 84 15.83 10.16 -1.45
C PRO A 84 14.39 10.31 -1.95
N VAL A 85 13.47 10.75 -1.08
CA VAL A 85 12.04 10.90 -1.41
C VAL A 85 11.79 11.83 -2.61
N GLN A 86 12.70 12.77 -2.89
CA GLN A 86 12.64 13.68 -4.04
C GLN A 86 12.82 12.97 -5.39
N LYS A 87 13.32 11.72 -5.38
CA LYS A 87 13.40 10.85 -6.56
C LYS A 87 12.24 9.85 -6.65
N CYS A 88 11.26 9.95 -5.77
CA CYS A 88 10.06 9.11 -5.78
C CYS A 88 8.89 9.86 -6.43
N VAL A 89 8.01 9.10 -7.08
CA VAL A 89 6.72 9.60 -7.58
C VAL A 89 5.61 8.98 -6.73
N ILE A 90 4.63 9.79 -6.34
CA ILE A 90 3.48 9.37 -5.53
C ILE A 90 2.22 9.54 -6.39
N PHE A 91 1.33 8.54 -6.36
CA PHE A 91 0.03 8.53 -7.03
C PHE A 91 -1.10 8.53 -5.99
#